data_AF-A0A6I5NDM4-F1
#
_entry.id   AF-A0A6I5NDM4-F1
#
_cell.length_a   1.000
_cell.length_b   1.000
_cell.length_c   1.000
_cell.angle_alpha   90.00
_cell.angle_beta   90.00
_cell.angle_gamma   90.00
#
_symmetry.space_group_name_H-M   'P 1'
#
loop_
_entity.id
_entity.type
_entity.pdbx_description
1 polymer ?
#
loop_
_entity_poly.entity_id
_entity_poly.type
_entity_poly.pdbx_seq_one_letter_code
_entity_poly.pdbx_strand_id
1 'polypeptide(L)'
;MGQQAGLRYRLKPGCYIAESFNNWSLHPMSHSVKIYDTCIGCTQCVRACPTDVLEMVPWDGCKAGQIAASPRTEDCVGCKRCETACPTDYLSIRVYLGGETTRSMGLAY
;
A
#
# COMPACT_ATOMS: atom_id res chain seq x y z
N MET A 1 44.26 -1.04 -2.20
CA MET A 1 43.91 -1.04 -0.76
C MET A 1 42.44 -0.62 -0.70
N GLY A 2 41.48 -1.56 -0.82
CA GLY A 2 40.86 -2.32 0.29
C GLY A 2 39.86 -1.40 1.04
N GLN A 3 38.58 -1.67 1.31
CA GLN A 3 37.69 -2.86 1.39
C GLN A 3 36.24 -2.31 1.32
N GLN A 4 35.30 -2.88 0.55
CA GLN A 4 34.30 -3.90 0.91
C GLN A 4 33.40 -3.61 2.15
N ALA A 5 32.11 -3.34 1.90
CA ALA A 5 30.91 -3.89 2.56
C ALA A 5 29.68 -3.44 1.72
N GLY A 6 28.79 -4.25 1.17
CA GLY A 6 28.37 -5.59 1.56
C GLY A 6 26.89 -5.61 1.96
N LEU A 7 25.98 -5.08 1.14
CA LEU A 7 24.54 -5.41 1.25
C LEU A 7 24.05 -5.92 -0.11
N ARG A 8 24.23 -7.22 -0.30
CA ARG A 8 23.60 -7.99 -1.37
C ARG A 8 22.10 -8.05 -1.10
N TYR A 9 21.33 -7.06 -1.56
CA TYR A 9 19.91 -7.33 -1.80
C TYR A 9 19.82 -8.13 -3.10
N ARG A 10 19.29 -9.34 -2.97
CA ARG A 10 19.07 -10.28 -4.06
C ARG A 10 18.14 -9.62 -5.08
N LEU A 11 18.70 -9.10 -6.18
CA LEU A 11 17.92 -8.67 -7.34
C LEU A 11 17.08 -9.87 -7.79
N LYS A 12 15.76 -9.78 -7.63
CA LYS A 12 14.86 -10.79 -8.19
C LYS A 12 15.02 -10.73 -9.72
N PRO A 13 15.24 -11.87 -10.40
CA PRO A 13 15.32 -11.92 -11.85
C PRO A 13 13.94 -11.59 -12.43
N GLY A 14 13.89 -10.56 -13.28
CA GLY A 14 12.65 -10.04 -13.85
C GLY A 14 12.70 -8.57 -14.28
N CYS A 15 13.74 -7.82 -13.88
CA CYS A 15 14.00 -6.49 -14.45
C CYS A 15 14.64 -6.64 -15.84
N TYR A 16 13.83 -6.91 -16.86
CA TYR A 16 14.26 -6.75 -18.25
C TYR A 16 14.30 -5.25 -18.55
N ILE A 17 15.52 -4.73 -18.65
CA ILE A 17 15.78 -3.42 -19.24
C ILE A 17 15.36 -3.48 -20.71
N ALA A 18 14.34 -2.70 -21.08
CA ALA A 18 14.12 -2.31 -22.46
C ALA A 18 14.35 -0.79 -22.56
N GLU A 19 15.07 -0.43 -23.61
CA GLU A 19 15.91 0.75 -23.74
C GLU A 19 15.15 2.07 -23.89
N SER A 20 15.80 3.13 -23.43
CA SER A 20 15.75 4.52 -23.93
C SER A 20 14.42 5.30 -23.84
N PHE A 21 14.56 6.52 -23.31
CA PHE A 21 13.61 7.65 -23.24
C PHE A 21 12.86 7.86 -21.91
N ASN A 22 13.20 9.01 -21.33
CA ASN A 22 12.59 9.78 -20.26
C ASN A 22 12.80 9.35 -18.80
N ASN A 23 13.40 10.31 -18.08
CA ASN A 23 13.57 10.42 -16.65
C ASN A 23 12.22 10.48 -15.91
N TRP A 24 11.51 9.34 -15.82
CA TRP A 24 10.21 9.19 -15.13
C TRP A 24 10.22 8.04 -14.10
N SER A 25 11.38 7.69 -13.53
CA SER A 25 11.55 6.42 -12.79
C SER A 25 11.40 6.50 -11.27
N LEU A 26 10.62 7.44 -10.73
CA LEU A 26 10.27 7.46 -9.30
C LEU A 26 8.76 7.43 -9.03
N HIS A 27 7.93 7.08 -10.01
CA HIS A 27 6.50 6.96 -9.79
C HIS A 27 6.20 5.60 -9.16
N PRO A 28 5.59 5.54 -7.96
CA PRO A 28 5.14 4.29 -7.41
C PRO A 28 4.10 3.71 -8.37
N MET A 29 4.40 2.55 -8.95
CA MET A 29 3.50 1.76 -9.83
C MET A 29 2.37 1.10 -9.01
N SER A 30 1.88 1.78 -7.99
CA SER A 30 0.92 1.28 -7.02
C SER A 30 0.28 2.45 -6.28
N HIS A 31 -1.00 2.29 -5.95
CA HIS A 31 -1.71 3.22 -5.09
C HIS A 31 -1.09 3.23 -3.68
N SER A 32 -0.98 4.40 -3.05
CA SER A 32 -0.51 4.50 -1.67
C SER A 32 -1.69 4.59 -0.71
N VAL A 33 -1.71 3.76 0.32
CA VAL A 33 -2.72 3.82 1.38
C VAL A 33 -2.04 4.36 2.64
N LYS A 34 -2.61 5.42 3.22
CA LYS A 34 -2.12 6.03 4.47
C LYS A 34 -3.16 5.85 5.55
N ILE A 35 -2.72 5.38 6.71
CA ILE A 35 -3.52 5.25 7.91
C ILE A 35 -2.98 6.26 8.93
N TYR A 36 -3.88 7.04 9.52
CA TYR A 36 -3.56 8.05 10.52
C TYR A 36 -3.82 7.52 11.93
N ASP A 37 -3.18 8.15 12.93
CA ASP A 37 -3.31 7.80 14.35
C ASP A 37 -4.73 8.00 14.92
N THR A 38 -5.63 8.64 14.17
CA THR A 38 -7.06 8.75 14.52
C THR A 38 -7.82 7.42 14.37
N CYS A 39 -7.16 6.37 13.87
CA CYS A 39 -7.75 5.06 13.64
C CYS A 39 -8.08 4.33 14.95
N ILE A 40 -9.38 4.20 15.25
CA ILE A 40 -9.88 3.52 16.47
C ILE A 40 -9.75 1.99 16.46
N GLY A 41 -9.16 1.38 15.43
CA GLY A 41 -9.00 -0.08 15.35
C GLY A 41 -10.29 -0.87 15.13
N CYS A 42 -11.32 -0.29 14.49
CA CYS A 42 -12.64 -0.92 14.31
C CYS A 42 -12.70 -2.05 13.27
N THR A 43 -11.63 -2.31 12.51
CA THR A 43 -11.52 -3.38 11.48
C THR A 43 -12.46 -3.28 10.26
N GLN A 44 -13.29 -2.23 10.16
CA GLN A 44 -14.25 -2.10 9.06
C GLN A 44 -13.61 -1.91 7.68
N CYS A 45 -12.49 -1.19 7.63
CA CYS A 45 -11.74 -0.97 6.39
C CYS A 45 -11.18 -2.28 5.81
N VAL A 46 -10.71 -3.19 6.68
CA VAL A 46 -10.22 -4.53 6.29
C VAL A 46 -11.34 -5.34 5.64
N ARG A 47 -12.50 -5.40 6.30
CA ARG A 47 -13.68 -6.13 5.78
C ARG A 47 -14.25 -5.55 4.49
N ALA A 48 -14.13 -4.25 4.29
CA ALA A 48 -14.63 -3.57 3.09
C ALA A 48 -13.69 -3.72 1.88
N CYS A 49 -12.43 -4.13 2.09
CA CYS A 49 -11.44 -4.25 1.03
C CYS A 49 -11.72 -5.50 0.18
N PRO A 50 -12.05 -5.36 -1.12
CA PRO A 50 -12.35 -6.53 -1.97
C PRO A 50 -11.11 -7.36 -2.32
N THR A 51 -9.92 -6.75 -2.26
CA THR A 51 -8.63 -7.40 -2.57
C THR A 51 -7.82 -7.74 -1.32
N ASP A 52 -8.40 -7.57 -0.13
CA ASP A 52 -7.76 -7.92 1.15
C ASP A 52 -6.35 -7.31 1.31
N VAL A 53 -6.21 -6.02 0.98
CA VAL A 53 -4.91 -5.30 1.02
C VAL A 53 -4.51 -4.86 2.44
N LEU A 54 -5.49 -4.81 3.33
CA LEU A 54 -5.37 -4.22 4.66
C LEU A 54 -5.35 -5.32 5.72
N GLU A 55 -4.53 -5.14 6.74
CA GLU A 55 -4.38 -6.09 7.85
C GLU A 55 -4.40 -5.32 9.17
N MET A 56 -4.80 -5.99 10.26
CA MET A 56 -4.77 -5.40 11.60
C MET A 56 -3.46 -5.74 12.28
N VAL A 57 -2.76 -4.72 12.78
CA VAL A 57 -1.52 -4.86 13.54
C VAL A 57 -1.71 -4.33 14.96
N PRO A 58 -1.07 -4.95 15.97
CA PRO A 58 -1.17 -4.47 17.35
C PRO A 58 -0.55 -3.08 17.49
N TRP A 59 -1.25 -2.16 18.16
CA TRP A 59 -0.85 -0.76 18.33
C TRP A 59 -1.44 -0.18 19.61
N ASP A 60 -0.59 0.38 20.47
CA ASP A 60 -0.98 0.86 21.81
C ASP A 60 -1.64 2.25 21.80
N GLY A 61 -1.53 3.01 20.71
CA GLY A 61 -2.09 4.36 20.59
C GLY A 61 -3.63 4.43 20.44
N CYS A 62 -4.35 3.33 20.58
CA CYS A 62 -5.81 3.31 20.56
C CYS A 62 -6.40 2.33 21.56
N LYS A 63 -7.63 2.62 22.04
CA LYS A 63 -8.33 1.80 23.04
C LYS A 63 -8.53 0.34 22.62
N ALA A 64 -8.58 0.08 21.32
CA ALA A 64 -8.70 -1.27 20.77
C ALA A 64 -7.37 -2.07 20.77
N GLY A 65 -6.23 -1.43 21.02
CA GLY A 65 -4.91 -2.07 21.00
C GLY A 65 -4.45 -2.52 19.61
N GLN A 66 -5.07 -2.02 18.53
CA GLN A 66 -4.79 -2.40 17.16
C GLN A 66 -5.08 -1.25 16.17
N ILE A 67 -4.34 -1.24 15.06
CA ILE A 67 -4.48 -0.28 13.97
C ILE A 67 -4.49 -1.01 12.62
N ALA A 68 -5.11 -0.42 11.60
CA ALA A 68 -5.03 -0.93 10.24
C ALA A 68 -3.66 -0.61 9.62
N ALA A 69 -3.08 -1.56 8.91
CA ALA A 69 -1.87 -1.42 8.12
C ALA A 69 -2.13 -1.89 6.68
N SER A 70 -1.35 -1.36 5.73
CA SER A 70 -1.46 -1.72 4.31
C SER A 70 -0.14 -2.33 3.80
N PRO A 71 0.14 -3.62 4.06
CA PRO A 71 1.36 -4.27 3.59
C PRO A 71 1.35 -4.57 2.08
N ARG A 72 0.16 -4.74 1.48
CA ARG A 72 -0.01 -5.22 0.09
C ARG A 72 -0.57 -4.15 -0.85
N THR A 73 -0.07 -2.91 -0.78
CA THR A 73 -0.63 -1.80 -1.57
C THR A 73 -0.52 -1.99 -3.09
N GLU A 74 0.37 -2.88 -3.55
CA GLU A 74 0.48 -3.34 -4.95
C GLU A 74 -0.80 -3.95 -5.52
N ASP A 75 -1.65 -4.55 -4.68
CA ASP A 75 -2.94 -5.13 -5.05
C ASP A 75 -4.13 -4.17 -4.81
N CYS A 76 -3.84 -2.94 -4.40
CA CYS A 76 -4.86 -1.93 -4.26
C CYS A 76 -5.38 -1.53 -5.65
N VAL A 77 -6.69 -1.64 -5.86
CA VAL A 77 -7.37 -1.20 -7.09
C VAL A 77 -7.89 0.24 -6.99
N GLY A 78 -7.60 0.95 -5.90
CA GLY A 78 -8.03 2.34 -5.75
C GLY A 78 -9.54 2.51 -5.60
N CYS A 79 -10.28 1.46 -5.24
CA CYS A 79 -11.76 1.49 -5.15
C CYS A 79 -12.32 2.36 -4.01
N LYS A 80 -11.47 2.82 -3.07
CA LYS A 80 -11.82 3.69 -1.95
C LYS A 80 -12.92 3.18 -1.00
N ARG A 81 -13.31 1.90 -1.08
CA ARG A 81 -14.29 1.30 -0.16
C ARG A 81 -13.86 1.35 1.31
N CYS A 82 -12.55 1.28 1.55
CA CYS A 82 -11.98 1.41 2.89
C CYS A 82 -12.21 2.81 3.49
N GLU A 83 -12.26 3.86 2.65
CA GLU A 83 -12.59 5.23 3.07
C GLU A 83 -14.07 5.29 3.46
N THR A 84 -14.97 4.79 2.62
CA THR A 84 -16.42 4.80 2.89
C THR A 84 -16.81 3.96 4.11
N ALA A 85 -16.10 2.86 4.37
CA ALA A 85 -16.36 2.01 5.53
C ALA A 85 -15.82 2.57 6.84
N CYS A 86 -15.01 3.64 6.81
CA CYS A 86 -14.44 4.23 8.00
C CYS A 86 -15.54 5.01 8.75
N PRO A 87 -15.86 4.63 10.01
CA PRO A 87 -16.91 5.31 10.78
C PRO A 87 -16.44 6.64 11.39
N THR A 88 -15.18 7.03 11.20
CA THR A 88 -14.62 8.27 11.77
C THR A 88 -14.92 9.47 10.87
N ASP A 89 -15.28 10.59 11.49
CA ASP A 89 -15.67 11.84 10.81
C ASP A 89 -14.52 12.43 9.97
N TYR A 90 -13.28 12.27 10.45
CA TYR A 90 -12.06 12.69 9.77
C TYR A 90 -11.24 11.48 9.28
N LEU A 91 -11.89 10.61 8.50
CA LEU A 91 -11.32 9.50 7.70
C LEU A 91 -9.90 9.08 8.13
N SER A 92 -9.81 8.07 8.99
CA SER A 92 -8.52 7.59 9.50
C SER A 92 -7.68 6.84 8.46
N ILE A 93 -8.24 6.59 7.27
CA ILE A 93 -7.59 5.93 6.15
C ILE A 93 -7.82 6.77 4.89
N ARG A 94 -6.77 6.99 4.10
CA ARG A 94 -6.85 7.64 2.78
C ARG A 94 -6.12 6.85 1.71
N VAL A 95 -6.72 6.82 0.52
CA VAL A 95 -6.12 6.18 -0.66
C VAL A 95 -5.66 7.25 -1.66
N TYR A 96 -4.37 7.29 -1.92
CA TYR A 96 -3.74 8.13 -2.94
C TYR A 96 -3.50 7.32 -4.20
N LEU A 97 -4.10 7.75 -5.30
CA LEU A 97 -3.96 7.05 -6.56
C LEU A 97 -2.57 7.36 -7.17
N GLY A 98 -1.74 6.33 -7.35
CA GLY A 98 -0.42 6.40 -7.99
C GLY A 98 -0.44 5.97 -9.46
N GLY A 99 0.68 5.45 -9.96
CA GLY A 99 0.78 4.97 -11.34
C GLY A 99 -0.04 3.70 -11.57
N GLU A 100 -0.80 3.67 -12.66
CA GLU A 100 -1.70 2.57 -13.02
C GLU A 100 -0.91 1.35 -13.54
N THR A 101 -1.15 0.20 -12.92
CA THR A 101 -0.74 -1.13 -13.36
C THR A 101 -1.96 -2.00 -13.70
N THR A 102 -1.74 -3.12 -14.39
CA THR A 102 -2.78 -4.13 -14.71
C THR A 102 -3.59 -4.54 -13.48
N ARG A 103 -2.91 -4.75 -12.34
CA ARG A 103 -3.53 -5.10 -11.05
C ARG A 103 -4.38 -3.95 -10.51
N SER A 104 -3.85 -2.73 -10.57
CA SER A 104 -4.54 -1.54 -10.07
C SER A 104 -5.78 -1.17 -10.90
N MET A 105 -5.80 -1.50 -12.19
CA MET A 105 -6.95 -1.29 -13.09
C MET A 105 -7.99 -2.43 -13.01
N GLY A 106 -7.75 -3.46 -12.20
CA GLY A 106 -8.67 -4.58 -12.04
C GLY A 106 -8.85 -5.41 -13.33
N LEU A 107 -7.84 -5.41 -14.20
CA LEU A 107 -7.88 -6.15 -15.46
C LEU A 107 -7.56 -7.62 -15.19
N ALA A 108 -8.42 -8.52 -15.67
CA ALA A 108 -8.33 -9.96 -15.43
C ALA A 108 -7.62 -10.75 -16.56
N TYR A 109 -6.96 -10.06 -17.49
CA TYR A 109 -6.40 -10.64 -18.71
C TYR A 109 -4.88 -10.57 -18.78
#